data_AF-A0A6G0QN81-F1
#
_entry.id   AF-A0A6G0QN81-F1
#
_cell.length_a   1.000
_cell.length_b   1.000
_cell.length_c   1.000
_cell.angle_alpha   90.00
_cell.angle_beta   90.00
_cell.angle_gamma   90.00
#
_symmetry.space_group_name_H-M   'P 1'
#
loop_
_entity.id
_entity.type
_entity.pdbx_description
1 polymer ?
#
loop_
_entity_poly.entity_id
_entity_poly.type
_entity_poly.pdbx_seq_one_letter_code
_entity_poly.pdbx_strand_id
1 'polypeptide(L)'
;MAPSFPLSRLLLPKVKVSSEEHRLAKQMMSRMLRHTMQAFENFAYDAQGVVDVARWKPIGSQDDLKHRERVAGATSSGLAAELGPDAMLPNSESVAALAAPTMMMTGCCPGSVANAMSAAISQTQDELSLLVNFMHDDVADCAVLHTMESPTTERPYHYLGYKFFVRKSPGAPGLVKHRDSLYIEYSGTCTTRQGEILGFVMLHSVDLPMFPDLSSYNSIRVLQSVRYLYRQRSHEVVEVFMLGNLDISGMVIKPIADKLPR
;
A
#
# COMPACT_ATOMS: atom_id res chain seq x y z
N MET A 1 -4.67 7.21 -33.76
CA MET A 1 -5.42 7.18 -32.49
C MET A 1 -4.39 7.15 -31.36
N ALA A 2 -4.53 7.98 -30.34
CA ALA A 2 -3.70 7.84 -29.14
C ALA A 2 -4.01 6.47 -28.49
N PRO A 3 -3.01 5.76 -27.94
CA PRO A 3 -3.27 4.47 -27.32
C PRO A 3 -4.11 4.66 -26.03
N SER A 4 -4.96 3.68 -25.73
CA SER A 4 -5.84 3.71 -24.56
C SER A 4 -5.65 2.46 -23.70
N PHE A 5 -6.00 2.57 -22.42
CA PHE A 5 -6.09 1.40 -21.54
C PHE A 5 -7.27 0.47 -21.94
N PRO A 6 -7.20 -0.83 -21.63
CA PRO A 6 -6.09 -1.53 -20.97
C PRO A 6 -4.87 -1.71 -21.89
N LEU A 7 -3.68 -1.87 -21.31
CA LEU A 7 -2.47 -2.21 -22.04
C LEU A 7 -2.61 -3.58 -22.70
N SER A 8 -2.05 -3.72 -23.89
CA SER A 8 -1.84 -5.04 -24.47
C SER A 8 -0.96 -5.85 -23.54
N ARG A 9 -1.37 -7.08 -23.20
CA ARG A 9 -0.60 -7.96 -22.30
C ARG A 9 0.77 -8.32 -22.89
N LEU A 10 0.95 -8.15 -24.20
CA LEU A 10 2.24 -8.30 -24.87
C LEU A 10 3.23 -7.17 -24.55
N LEU A 11 2.74 -6.01 -24.12
CA LEU A 11 3.57 -4.86 -23.71
C LEU A 11 3.99 -4.93 -22.24
N LEU A 12 3.36 -5.80 -21.44
CA LEU A 12 3.76 -5.99 -20.05
C LEU A 12 5.06 -6.80 -19.98
N PRO A 13 6.03 -6.38 -19.15
CA PRO A 13 7.29 -7.08 -19.04
C PRO A 13 7.11 -8.47 -18.46
N LYS A 14 7.87 -9.43 -18.99
CA LYS A 14 8.09 -10.72 -18.34
C LYS A 14 9.16 -10.54 -17.26
N VAL A 15 8.73 -10.11 -16.08
CA VAL A 15 9.62 -9.85 -14.95
C VAL A 15 10.22 -11.18 -14.46
N LYS A 16 11.55 -11.21 -14.37
CA LYS A 16 12.33 -12.28 -13.74
C LYS A 16 13.01 -11.68 -12.53
N VAL A 17 12.97 -12.38 -11.41
CA VAL A 17 13.58 -11.95 -10.15
C VAL A 17 14.67 -12.96 -9.80
N SER A 18 15.90 -12.47 -9.65
CA SER A 18 17.02 -13.27 -9.15
C SER A 18 16.85 -13.55 -7.66
N SER A 19 17.52 -14.59 -7.13
CA SER A 19 17.49 -14.90 -5.70
C SER A 19 17.96 -13.73 -4.83
N GLU A 20 18.90 -12.92 -5.34
CA GLU A 20 19.40 -11.75 -4.64
C GLU A 20 18.37 -10.61 -4.61
N GLU A 21 17.74 -10.30 -5.73
CA GLU A 21 16.65 -9.30 -5.77
C GLU A 21 15.48 -9.70 -4.88
N HIS A 22 15.11 -10.99 -4.87
CA HIS A 22 14.08 -11.51 -3.97
C HIS A 22 14.48 -11.31 -2.50
N ARG A 23 15.72 -11.68 -2.13
CA ARG A 23 16.23 -11.50 -0.77
C ARG A 23 16.21 -10.02 -0.34
N LEU A 24 16.65 -9.11 -1.20
CA LEU A 24 16.66 -7.67 -0.96
C LEU A 24 15.23 -7.11 -0.84
N ALA A 25 14.33 -7.47 -1.76
CA ALA A 25 12.92 -7.09 -1.70
C ALA A 25 12.28 -7.53 -0.38
N LYS A 26 12.51 -8.78 0.03
CA LYS A 26 11.99 -9.31 1.29
C LYS A 26 12.55 -8.56 2.49
N GLN A 27 13.85 -8.28 2.50
CA GLN A 27 14.52 -7.56 3.57
C GLN A 27 13.99 -6.13 3.71
N MET A 28 13.80 -5.43 2.60
CA MET A 28 13.21 -4.09 2.52
C MET A 28 11.80 -4.08 3.13
N MET A 29 10.91 -4.94 2.62
CA MET A 29 9.52 -4.99 3.08
C MET A 29 9.43 -5.42 4.55
N SER A 30 10.29 -6.33 5.01
CA SER A 30 10.34 -6.74 6.42
C SER A 30 10.83 -5.64 7.37
N ARG A 31 11.76 -4.77 6.93
CA ARG A 31 12.17 -3.58 7.68
C ARG A 31 11.02 -2.58 7.80
N MET A 32 10.31 -2.33 6.70
CA MET A 32 9.12 -1.47 6.70
C MET A 32 8.01 -1.99 7.62
N LEU A 33 7.80 -3.31 7.66
CA LEU A 33 6.85 -3.93 8.58
C LEU A 33 7.22 -3.65 10.03
N ARG A 34 8.48 -3.86 10.43
CA ARG A 34 8.95 -3.62 11.80
C ARG A 34 8.76 -2.16 12.22
N HIS A 35 9.16 -1.22 11.37
CA HIS A 35 8.95 0.20 11.61
C HIS A 35 7.45 0.54 11.78
N THR A 36 6.58 -0.04 10.95
CA THR A 36 5.13 0.20 11.02
C THR A 36 4.52 -0.43 12.27
N MET A 37 4.96 -1.62 12.66
CA MET A 37 4.57 -2.25 13.91
C MET A 37 4.97 -1.39 15.10
N GLN A 38 6.21 -0.90 15.16
CA GLN A 38 6.64 -0.03 16.25
C GLN A 38 5.79 1.24 16.34
N ALA A 39 5.47 1.86 15.20
CA ALA A 39 4.58 3.02 15.17
C ALA A 39 3.16 2.67 15.68
N PHE A 40 2.62 1.53 15.27
CA PHE A 40 1.33 1.04 15.75
C PHE A 40 1.35 0.75 17.24
N GLU A 41 2.35 0.05 17.76
CA GLU A 41 2.44 -0.29 19.18
C GLU A 41 2.58 0.95 20.04
N ASN A 42 3.39 1.92 19.62
CA ASN A 42 3.51 3.20 20.32
C ASN A 42 2.17 3.95 20.34
N PHE A 43 1.44 3.95 19.21
CA PHE A 43 0.11 4.55 19.14
C PHE A 43 -0.92 3.81 20.00
N ALA A 44 -1.06 2.49 19.82
CA ALA A 44 -2.12 1.69 20.39
C ALA A 44 -1.91 1.34 21.87
N TYR A 45 -0.65 1.19 22.30
CA TYR A 45 -0.31 0.73 23.65
C TYR A 45 0.22 1.86 24.53
N ASP A 46 1.23 2.60 24.07
CA ASP A 46 1.88 3.62 24.90
C ASP A 46 1.04 4.89 24.96
N ALA A 47 0.54 5.33 23.80
CA ALA A 47 -0.36 6.49 23.70
C ALA A 47 -1.84 6.11 23.87
N GLN A 48 -2.17 4.83 24.05
CA GLN A 48 -3.53 4.33 24.29
C GLN A 48 -4.57 4.79 23.23
N GLY A 49 -4.13 4.89 21.97
CA GLY A 49 -4.96 5.36 20.87
C GLY A 49 -5.12 6.88 20.77
N VAL A 50 -4.45 7.64 21.64
CA VAL A 50 -4.45 9.11 21.61
C VAL A 50 -3.49 9.61 20.54
N VAL A 51 -4.00 10.44 19.63
CA VAL A 51 -3.20 11.05 18.57
C VAL A 51 -2.43 12.26 19.11
N ASP A 52 -1.12 12.27 18.95
CA ASP A 52 -0.27 13.43 19.22
C ASP A 52 -0.57 14.55 18.21
N VAL A 53 -1.40 15.53 18.62
CA VAL A 53 -1.81 16.67 17.79
C VAL A 53 -0.68 17.65 17.46
N ALA A 54 0.45 17.60 18.19
CA ALA A 54 1.64 18.38 17.89
C ALA A 54 2.44 17.78 16.73
N ARG A 55 2.35 16.46 16.53
CA ARG A 55 2.93 15.76 15.36
C ARG A 55 1.95 15.61 14.21
N TRP A 56 0.68 15.36 14.52
CA TRP A 56 -0.35 14.98 13.57
C TRP A 56 -1.43 16.07 13.44
N LYS A 57 -1.68 16.51 12.22
CA LYS A 57 -2.75 17.45 11.85
C LYS A 57 -3.94 16.67 11.30
N PRO A 58 -5.16 16.80 11.85
CA PRO A 58 -6.33 16.15 11.27
C PRO A 58 -6.59 16.66 9.84
N ILE A 59 -7.03 15.75 8.96
CA ILE A 59 -7.45 16.05 7.59
C ILE A 59 -8.85 15.45 7.38
N GLY A 60 -9.80 16.26 6.90
CA GLY A 60 -11.14 15.81 6.56
C GLY A 60 -12.21 16.45 7.44
N SER A 61 -13.39 15.83 7.50
CA SER A 61 -14.46 16.23 8.42
C SER A 61 -14.12 15.84 9.86
N GLN A 62 -14.91 16.32 10.82
CA GLN A 62 -14.66 16.08 12.25
C GLN A 62 -14.68 14.59 12.65
N ASP A 63 -15.30 13.74 11.83
CA ASP A 63 -15.40 12.28 12.04
C ASP A 63 -14.32 11.49 11.28
N ASP A 64 -13.50 12.14 10.42
CA ASP A 64 -12.42 11.47 9.71
C ASP A 64 -11.23 11.22 10.65
N LEU A 65 -10.95 9.95 10.92
CA LEU A 65 -9.77 9.50 11.69
C LEU A 65 -8.48 9.54 10.87
N LYS A 66 -8.30 10.57 10.03
CA LYS A 66 -7.18 10.74 9.12
C LYS A 66 -6.33 11.94 9.55
N HIS A 67 -5.02 11.74 9.56
CA HIS A 67 -4.07 12.73 10.04
C HIS A 67 -2.87 12.84 9.10
N ARG A 68 -2.45 14.07 8.82
CA ARG A 68 -1.17 14.40 8.17
C ARG A 68 -0.09 14.60 9.21
N GLU A 69 1.10 14.16 8.90
CA GLU A 69 2.28 14.62 9.60
C GLU A 69 2.50 16.14 9.37
N ARG A 70 2.75 16.89 10.45
CA ARG A 70 3.01 18.34 10.40
C ARG A 70 4.39 18.66 9.85
N VAL A 71 5.40 17.90 10.26
CA VAL A 71 6.78 18.04 9.79
C VAL A 71 7.04 16.94 8.77
N ALA A 72 6.90 17.28 7.49
CA ALA A 72 7.09 16.33 6.41
C ALA A 72 8.47 15.67 6.52
N GLY A 73 8.48 14.34 6.58
CA GLY A 73 9.72 13.56 6.58
C GLY A 73 10.17 13.07 7.95
N ALA A 74 9.54 13.50 9.05
CA ALA A 74 9.96 13.06 10.39
C ALA A 74 9.81 11.54 10.56
N THR A 75 8.70 10.96 10.10
CA THR A 75 8.51 9.50 10.11
C THR A 75 9.33 8.80 9.03
N SER A 76 9.43 9.35 7.81
CA SER A 76 10.13 8.67 6.73
C SER A 76 11.66 8.74 6.85
N SER A 77 12.22 9.73 7.53
CA SER A 77 13.65 9.80 7.82
C SER A 77 14.11 8.65 8.71
N GLY A 78 13.35 8.32 9.76
CA GLY A 78 13.59 7.15 10.60
C GLY A 78 13.53 5.85 9.80
N LEU A 79 12.49 5.70 8.98
CA LEU A 79 12.36 4.55 8.09
C LEU A 79 13.50 4.46 7.06
N ALA A 80 13.89 5.57 6.45
CA ALA A 80 14.99 5.62 5.48
C ALA A 80 16.33 5.22 6.13
N ALA A 81 16.58 5.66 7.36
CA ALA A 81 17.75 5.26 8.13
C ALA A 81 17.76 3.77 8.46
N GLU A 82 16.60 3.19 8.85
CA GLU A 82 16.47 1.75 9.11
C GLU A 82 16.64 0.90 7.85
N LEU A 83 16.14 1.39 6.72
CA LEU A 83 16.31 0.70 5.45
C LEU A 83 17.77 0.69 5.01
N GLY A 84 18.53 1.75 5.26
CA GLY A 84 19.95 1.84 4.92
C GLY A 84 20.24 1.66 3.42
N PRO A 85 21.52 1.77 2.99
CA PRO A 85 21.90 1.58 1.59
C PRO A 85 21.75 0.13 1.12
N ASP A 86 21.97 -0.85 2.00
CA ASP A 86 22.10 -2.27 1.64
C ASP A 86 20.77 -3.03 1.48
N ALA A 87 19.64 -2.45 1.90
CA ALA A 87 18.32 -3.09 1.73
C ALA A 87 17.45 -2.40 0.67
N MET A 88 18.03 -1.52 -0.13
CA MET A 88 17.33 -0.89 -1.25
C MET A 88 17.41 -1.78 -2.49
N LEU A 89 16.30 -1.88 -3.23
CA LEU A 89 16.34 -2.49 -4.56
C LEU A 89 17.22 -1.62 -5.49
N PRO A 90 18.11 -2.23 -6.31
CA PRO A 90 18.90 -1.50 -7.30
C PRO A 90 18.00 -0.65 -8.20
N ASN A 91 18.40 0.59 -8.48
CA ASN A 91 17.65 1.57 -9.29
C ASN A 91 16.32 2.08 -8.72
N SER A 92 15.99 1.79 -7.46
CA SER A 92 14.65 2.11 -6.98
C SER A 92 14.47 3.57 -6.52
N GLU A 93 13.41 4.20 -7.03
CA GLU A 93 12.77 5.38 -6.44
C GLU A 93 12.10 5.07 -5.07
N SER A 94 12.49 3.98 -4.39
CA SER A 94 11.90 3.53 -3.12
C SER A 94 11.97 4.61 -2.04
N VAL A 95 13.06 5.37 -1.96
CA VAL A 95 13.17 6.50 -1.04
C VAL A 95 12.29 7.67 -1.49
N ALA A 96 12.15 7.91 -2.79
CA ALA A 96 11.25 8.94 -3.31
C ALA A 96 9.77 8.62 -3.03
N ALA A 97 9.39 7.33 -2.97
CA ALA A 97 8.08 6.89 -2.50
C ALA A 97 7.80 7.25 -1.03
N LEU A 98 8.81 7.64 -0.26
CA LEU A 98 8.71 8.13 1.12
C LEU A 98 8.81 9.66 1.24
N ALA A 99 8.93 10.38 0.12
CA ALA A 99 9.11 11.84 0.11
C ALA A 99 7.82 12.61 0.46
N ALA A 100 6.66 12.05 0.10
CA ALA A 100 5.38 12.64 0.46
C ALA A 100 5.20 12.66 2.00
N PRO A 101 4.53 13.68 2.58
CA PRO A 101 4.24 13.71 4.01
C PRO A 101 3.55 12.44 4.47
N THR A 102 3.93 11.95 5.64
CA THR A 102 3.34 10.73 6.17
C THR A 102 1.89 10.99 6.58
N MET A 103 1.05 10.01 6.32
CA MET A 103 -0.36 9.95 6.68
C MET A 103 -0.55 8.84 7.70
N MET A 104 -1.34 9.13 8.72
CA MET A 104 -1.83 8.15 9.67
C MET A 104 -3.35 8.12 9.60
N MET A 105 -3.92 6.92 9.55
CA MET A 105 -5.36 6.74 9.64
C MET A 105 -5.67 5.59 10.58
N THR A 106 -6.70 5.76 11.39
CA THR A 106 -7.23 4.69 12.23
C THR A 106 -8.71 4.53 11.96
N GLY A 107 -9.31 3.40 12.32
CA GLY A 107 -10.74 3.20 12.15
C GLY A 107 -11.17 1.81 12.57
N CYS A 108 -12.46 1.64 12.81
CA CYS A 108 -13.06 0.35 13.12
C CYS A 108 -14.13 0.01 12.09
N CYS A 109 -14.21 -1.25 11.70
CA CYS A 109 -15.26 -1.75 10.83
C CYS A 109 -15.79 -3.11 11.30
N PRO A 110 -17.06 -3.43 10.96
CA PRO A 110 -17.60 -4.76 11.18
C PRO A 110 -16.79 -5.84 10.45
N GLY A 111 -16.57 -6.99 11.10
CA GLY A 111 -15.99 -8.18 10.48
C GLY A 111 -14.85 -8.82 11.29
N SER A 112 -14.04 -9.61 10.59
CA SER A 112 -12.87 -10.30 11.16
C SER A 112 -11.60 -9.97 10.37
N VAL A 113 -10.46 -10.03 11.05
CA VAL A 113 -9.14 -9.88 10.41
C VAL A 113 -8.97 -10.90 9.29
N ALA A 114 -9.47 -12.13 9.50
CA ALA A 114 -9.47 -13.17 8.48
C ALA A 114 -10.21 -12.74 7.20
N ASN A 115 -11.41 -12.16 7.33
CA ASN A 115 -12.18 -11.67 6.18
C ASN A 115 -11.49 -10.50 5.49
N ALA A 116 -10.96 -9.53 6.26
CA ALA A 116 -10.24 -8.38 5.73
C ALA A 116 -8.99 -8.82 4.94
N MET A 117 -8.22 -9.77 5.48
CA MET A 117 -7.03 -10.31 4.83
C MET A 117 -7.37 -11.13 3.58
N SER A 118 -8.39 -11.97 3.63
CA SER A 118 -8.87 -12.71 2.46
C SER A 118 -9.36 -11.80 1.34
N ALA A 119 -9.97 -10.66 1.68
CA ALA A 119 -10.42 -9.68 0.69
C ALA A 119 -9.26 -8.85 0.09
N ALA A 120 -8.20 -8.61 0.87
CA ALA A 120 -7.10 -7.75 0.45
C ALA A 120 -6.02 -8.44 -0.39
N ILE A 121 -5.95 -9.78 -0.36
CA ILE A 121 -4.93 -10.55 -1.07
C ILE A 121 -5.44 -10.95 -2.44
N SER A 122 -4.70 -10.56 -3.47
CA SER A 122 -4.97 -10.91 -4.86
C SER A 122 -3.78 -11.63 -5.48
N GLN A 123 -3.98 -12.88 -5.89
CA GLN A 123 -2.97 -13.71 -6.54
C GLN A 123 -3.13 -13.70 -8.06
N THR A 124 -4.38 -13.59 -8.53
CA THR A 124 -4.72 -13.63 -9.95
C THR A 124 -5.04 -12.24 -10.51
N GLN A 125 -5.02 -12.13 -11.84
CA GLN A 125 -5.41 -10.93 -12.56
C GLN A 125 -6.85 -10.50 -12.22
N ASP A 126 -7.77 -11.46 -12.13
CA ASP A 126 -9.19 -11.19 -11.90
C ASP A 126 -9.44 -10.74 -10.47
N GLU A 127 -8.80 -11.39 -9.48
CA GLU A 127 -8.83 -10.95 -8.08
C GLU A 127 -8.26 -9.55 -7.92
N LEU A 128 -7.12 -9.26 -8.56
CA LEU A 128 -6.53 -7.92 -8.51
C LEU A 128 -7.49 -6.89 -9.10
N SER A 129 -8.07 -7.19 -10.27
CA SER A 129 -9.04 -6.31 -10.94
C SER A 129 -10.24 -6.00 -10.04
N LEU A 130 -10.83 -7.02 -9.40
CA LEU A 130 -11.92 -6.84 -8.44
C LEU A 130 -11.51 -5.96 -7.27
N LEU A 131 -10.34 -6.25 -6.66
CA LEU A 131 -9.82 -5.50 -5.53
C LEU A 131 -9.57 -4.03 -5.87
N VAL A 132 -8.86 -3.73 -6.96
CA VAL A 132 -8.51 -2.34 -7.29
C VAL A 132 -9.71 -1.53 -7.74
N ASN A 133 -10.67 -2.13 -8.46
CA ASN A 133 -11.94 -1.47 -8.80
C ASN A 133 -12.74 -1.18 -7.54
N PHE A 134 -12.84 -2.15 -6.64
CA PHE A 134 -13.47 -1.94 -5.33
C PHE A 134 -12.77 -0.84 -4.55
N MET A 135 -11.44 -0.73 -4.59
CA MET A 135 -10.69 0.28 -3.84
C MET A 135 -10.77 1.68 -4.43
N HIS A 136 -10.68 1.81 -5.75
CA HIS A 136 -10.40 3.08 -6.42
C HIS A 136 -11.54 3.61 -7.28
N ASP A 137 -12.67 2.90 -7.36
CA ASP A 137 -13.89 3.21 -8.12
C ASP A 137 -13.67 3.26 -9.67
N ASP A 138 -12.60 3.89 -10.15
CA ASP A 138 -12.30 4.09 -11.58
C ASP A 138 -10.88 3.62 -11.96
N VAL A 139 -10.71 2.31 -12.16
CA VAL A 139 -9.44 1.72 -12.64
C VAL A 139 -9.48 1.54 -14.15
N ALA A 140 -8.42 2.02 -14.83
CA ALA A 140 -8.25 1.88 -16.28
C ALA A 140 -7.61 0.54 -16.64
N ASP A 141 -6.66 0.08 -15.82
CA ASP A 141 -5.95 -1.17 -16.01
C ASP A 141 -5.27 -1.62 -14.71
N CYS A 142 -4.95 -2.90 -14.61
CA CYS A 142 -4.06 -3.46 -13.60
C CYS A 142 -3.40 -4.75 -14.09
N ALA A 143 -2.30 -5.15 -13.47
CA ALA A 143 -1.83 -6.52 -13.58
C ALA A 143 -0.97 -7.00 -12.42
N VAL A 144 -1.02 -8.31 -12.20
CA VAL A 144 0.01 -9.06 -11.47
C VAL A 144 1.18 -9.30 -12.43
N LEU A 145 2.33 -8.71 -12.14
CA LEU A 145 3.51 -8.78 -13.02
C LEU A 145 4.40 -9.98 -12.69
N HIS A 146 4.59 -10.26 -11.39
CA HIS A 146 5.38 -11.37 -10.92
C HIS A 146 5.06 -11.71 -9.46
N THR A 147 4.91 -12.99 -9.15
CA THR A 147 4.74 -13.47 -7.77
C THR A 147 6.03 -14.14 -7.32
N MET A 148 6.68 -13.59 -6.29
CA MET A 148 7.89 -14.17 -5.67
C MET A 148 7.51 -15.21 -4.60
N GLU A 149 6.50 -14.90 -3.79
CA GLU A 149 6.00 -15.76 -2.73
C GLU A 149 4.47 -15.77 -2.81
N SER A 150 3.87 -16.95 -2.95
CA SER A 150 2.42 -17.14 -2.94
C SER A 150 1.94 -17.68 -1.59
N PRO A 151 0.65 -17.47 -1.25
CA PRO A 151 -0.01 -18.12 -0.13
C PRO A 151 0.17 -19.64 -0.11
N THR A 152 0.24 -20.20 1.10
CA THR A 152 0.22 -21.66 1.34
C THR A 152 -0.86 -21.99 2.37
N THR A 153 -1.15 -23.28 2.56
CA THR A 153 -2.11 -23.74 3.57
C THR A 153 -1.73 -23.26 4.98
N GLU A 154 -0.44 -23.25 5.30
CA GLU A 154 0.09 -22.84 6.60
C GLU A 154 0.17 -21.31 6.74
N ARG A 155 0.31 -20.60 5.62
CA ARG A 155 0.41 -19.13 5.56
C ARG A 155 -0.53 -18.59 4.49
N PRO A 156 -1.85 -18.63 4.73
CA PRO A 156 -2.85 -18.27 3.72
C PRO A 156 -2.84 -16.78 3.36
N TYR A 157 -2.25 -15.94 4.22
CA TYR A 157 -2.20 -14.49 4.02
C TYR A 157 -0.86 -13.99 3.48
N HIS A 158 0.10 -14.89 3.27
CA HIS A 158 1.48 -14.54 2.93
C HIS A 158 1.64 -14.36 1.42
N TYR A 159 1.94 -13.15 0.98
CA TYR A 159 2.18 -12.84 -0.44
C TYR A 159 3.33 -11.86 -0.58
N LEU A 160 4.19 -12.06 -1.59
CA LEU A 160 5.20 -11.09 -2.03
C LEU A 160 5.23 -11.07 -3.56
N GLY A 161 5.01 -9.91 -4.18
CA GLY A 161 5.00 -9.81 -5.64
C GLY A 161 4.93 -8.40 -6.18
N TYR A 162 5.22 -8.26 -7.48
CA TYR A 162 5.10 -7.02 -8.22
C TYR A 162 3.75 -6.92 -8.91
N LYS A 163 3.12 -5.76 -8.78
CA LYS A 163 1.82 -5.44 -9.37
C LYS A 163 1.84 -4.02 -9.92
N PHE A 164 0.90 -3.73 -10.80
CA PHE A 164 0.58 -2.35 -11.14
C PHE A 164 -0.92 -2.13 -11.26
N PHE A 165 -1.34 -0.89 -11.10
CA PHE A 165 -2.67 -0.44 -11.50
C PHE A 165 -2.61 0.98 -12.05
N VAL A 166 -3.65 1.36 -12.79
CA VAL A 166 -3.84 2.70 -13.35
C VAL A 166 -5.19 3.22 -12.90
N ARG A 167 -5.19 4.31 -12.15
CA ARG A 167 -6.41 5.06 -11.85
C ARG A 167 -6.73 6.01 -12.98
N LYS A 168 -8.00 6.05 -13.40
CA LYS A 168 -8.48 7.05 -14.33
C LYS A 168 -8.40 8.43 -13.67
N SER A 169 -8.24 9.43 -14.52
CA SER A 169 -8.28 10.82 -14.10
C SER A 169 -9.73 11.25 -13.91
N PRO A 170 -10.05 12.06 -12.89
CA PRO A 170 -11.37 12.68 -12.83
C PRO A 170 -11.54 13.69 -13.98
N GLY A 171 -12.73 13.78 -14.56
CA GLY A 171 -13.08 14.77 -15.58
C GLY A 171 -12.97 14.29 -17.04
N ALA A 172 -12.98 15.23 -17.98
CA ALA A 172 -13.01 14.94 -19.41
C ALA A 172 -11.71 14.23 -19.89
N PRO A 173 -11.81 13.25 -20.80
CA PRO A 173 -10.64 12.55 -21.34
C PRO A 173 -9.59 13.51 -21.92
N GLY A 174 -8.32 13.32 -21.55
CA GLY A 174 -7.19 14.08 -22.10
C GLY A 174 -6.87 15.41 -21.42
N LEU A 175 -7.71 15.90 -20.51
CA LEU A 175 -7.44 17.15 -19.77
C LEU A 175 -6.56 16.92 -18.53
N VAL A 176 -6.75 15.76 -17.87
CA VAL A 176 -6.00 15.35 -16.68
C VAL A 176 -5.37 13.99 -16.97
N LYS A 177 -4.12 13.80 -16.54
CA LYS A 177 -3.40 12.53 -16.72
C LYS A 177 -3.96 11.44 -15.80
N HIS A 178 -4.05 10.22 -16.32
CA HIS A 178 -4.21 9.00 -15.52
C HIS A 178 -3.04 8.85 -14.55
N ARG A 179 -3.25 8.11 -13.47
CA ARG A 179 -2.23 7.88 -12.43
C ARG A 179 -1.90 6.40 -12.36
N ASP A 180 -0.74 6.01 -12.85
CA ASP A 180 -0.24 4.64 -12.73
C ASP A 180 0.63 4.47 -11.49
N SER A 181 0.56 3.29 -10.89
CA SER A 181 1.36 2.89 -9.74
C SER A 181 1.93 1.51 -10.01
N LEU A 182 3.25 1.42 -10.13
CA LEU A 182 4.03 0.18 -10.11
C LEU A 182 4.54 -0.04 -8.69
N TYR A 183 4.28 -1.20 -8.11
CA TYR A 183 4.56 -1.44 -6.69
C TYR A 183 4.90 -2.90 -6.39
N ILE A 184 5.65 -3.09 -5.31
CA ILE A 184 5.73 -4.37 -4.62
C ILE A 184 4.66 -4.42 -3.53
N GLU A 185 3.98 -5.56 -3.44
CA GLU A 185 3.03 -5.87 -2.38
C GLU A 185 3.64 -6.92 -1.44
N TYR A 186 3.50 -6.70 -0.14
CA TYR A 186 3.84 -7.68 0.89
C TYR A 186 2.70 -7.79 1.90
N SER A 187 2.18 -9.00 2.10
CA SER A 187 1.12 -9.28 3.07
C SER A 187 1.44 -10.49 3.93
N GLY A 188 0.76 -10.60 5.06
CA GLY A 188 0.89 -11.72 5.98
C GLY A 188 0.28 -11.41 7.34
N THR A 189 0.76 -12.15 8.34
CA THR A 189 0.46 -11.87 9.74
C THR A 189 1.74 -11.56 10.52
N CYS A 190 1.61 -10.76 11.57
CA CYS A 190 2.70 -10.47 12.49
C CYS A 190 2.20 -10.49 13.94
N THR A 191 3.13 -10.65 14.88
CA THR A 191 2.83 -10.70 16.32
C THR A 191 3.39 -9.47 17.01
N THR A 192 2.56 -8.76 17.76
CA THR A 192 2.97 -7.56 18.51
C THR A 192 3.71 -7.93 19.79
N ARG A 193 4.33 -6.93 20.44
CA ARG A 193 4.96 -7.08 21.76
C ARG A 193 4.00 -7.51 22.87
N GLN A 194 2.69 -7.35 22.68
CA GLN A 194 1.65 -7.83 23.60
C GLN A 194 1.11 -9.22 23.23
N GLY A 195 1.66 -9.87 22.19
CA GLY A 195 1.23 -11.18 21.74
C GLY A 195 -0.02 -11.18 20.84
N GLU A 196 -0.50 -10.01 20.40
CA GLU A 196 -1.62 -9.93 19.47
C GLU A 196 -1.18 -10.32 18.06
N ILE A 197 -2.04 -11.04 17.33
CA ILE A 197 -1.81 -11.35 15.92
C ILE A 197 -2.51 -10.29 15.08
N LEU A 198 -1.74 -9.60 14.25
CA LEU A 198 -2.23 -8.63 13.28
C LEU A 198 -2.15 -9.21 11.88
N GLY A 199 -3.13 -8.87 11.03
CA GLY A 199 -2.97 -8.97 9.58
C GLY A 199 -2.25 -7.72 9.07
N PHE A 200 -1.44 -7.85 8.01
CA PHE A 200 -0.81 -6.68 7.38
C PHE A 200 -0.86 -6.75 5.86
N VAL A 201 -0.98 -5.59 5.22
CA VAL A 201 -0.88 -5.42 3.77
C VAL A 201 -0.09 -4.15 3.49
N MET A 202 1.00 -4.28 2.74
CA MET A 202 1.89 -3.16 2.43
C MET A 202 2.12 -3.06 0.92
N LEU A 203 2.01 -1.84 0.43
CA LEU A 203 2.31 -1.48 -0.94
C LEU A 203 3.46 -0.47 -0.91
N HIS A 204 4.48 -0.69 -1.73
CA HIS A 204 5.59 0.24 -1.87
C HIS A 204 5.93 0.40 -3.34
N SER A 205 5.95 1.64 -3.83
CA SER A 205 6.31 1.91 -5.21
C SER A 205 7.74 1.47 -5.49
N VAL A 206 7.92 0.83 -6.64
CA VAL A 206 9.22 0.38 -7.12
C VAL A 206 9.38 0.83 -8.56
N ASP A 207 10.62 0.82 -9.03
CA ASP A 207 10.91 0.93 -10.44
C ASP A 207 11.39 -0.42 -10.99
N LEU A 208 10.88 -0.79 -12.17
CA LEU A 208 11.32 -1.97 -12.89
C LEU A 208 11.81 -1.49 -14.25
N PRO A 209 13.12 -1.60 -14.58
CA PRO A 209 13.67 -1.07 -15.82
C PRO A 209 12.99 -1.57 -17.11
N MET A 210 12.33 -2.72 -17.05
CA MET A 210 11.63 -3.34 -18.18
C MET A 210 10.18 -2.87 -18.33
N PHE A 211 9.64 -2.14 -17.35
CA PHE A 211 8.26 -1.68 -17.37
C PHE A 211 8.13 -0.44 -18.27
N PRO A 212 7.15 -0.39 -19.18
CA PRO A 212 7.04 0.69 -20.16
C PRO A 212 6.68 2.04 -19.51
N ASP A 213 7.20 3.12 -20.09
CA ASP A 213 6.69 4.48 -19.82
C ASP A 213 5.28 4.63 -20.42
N LEU A 214 4.32 5.01 -19.58
CA LEU A 214 2.91 5.17 -19.92
C LEU A 214 2.53 6.61 -20.28
N SER A 215 3.51 7.51 -20.46
CA SER A 215 3.29 8.89 -20.90
C SER A 215 2.48 8.98 -22.20
N SER A 216 2.70 8.05 -23.14
CA SER A 216 1.95 7.93 -24.40
C SER A 216 0.47 7.54 -24.21
N TYR A 217 0.10 6.97 -23.06
CA TYR A 217 -1.27 6.62 -22.66
C TYR A 217 -1.94 7.72 -21.83
N ASN A 218 -1.42 8.95 -21.86
CA ASN A 218 -1.86 10.05 -21.00
C ASN A 218 -1.79 9.69 -19.50
N SER A 219 -0.77 8.91 -19.09
CA SER A 219 -0.55 8.52 -17.69
C SER A 219 0.69 9.18 -17.09
N ILE A 220 0.70 9.34 -15.78
CA ILE A 220 1.85 9.75 -14.98
C ILE A 220 2.04 8.80 -13.80
N ARG A 221 3.29 8.37 -13.58
CA ARG A 221 3.68 7.54 -12.43
C ARG A 221 3.45 8.30 -11.13
N VAL A 222 2.75 7.68 -10.20
CA VAL A 222 2.60 8.15 -8.82
C VAL A 222 3.34 7.21 -7.88
N LEU A 223 4.19 7.80 -7.04
CA LEU A 223 4.90 7.07 -6.01
C LEU A 223 4.12 7.08 -4.70
N GLN A 224 4.05 5.92 -4.06
CA GLN A 224 3.38 5.75 -2.78
C GLN A 224 4.03 4.68 -1.94
N SER A 225 3.87 4.79 -0.63
CA SER A 225 4.11 3.68 0.27
C SER A 225 3.01 3.62 1.31
N VAL A 226 2.15 2.62 1.26
CA VAL A 226 0.97 2.51 2.12
C VAL A 226 1.02 1.19 2.87
N ARG A 227 0.85 1.24 4.20
CA ARG A 227 1.05 0.09 5.08
C ARG A 227 -0.13 -0.02 6.03
N TYR A 228 -0.92 -1.07 5.88
CA TYR A 228 -2.10 -1.37 6.69
C TYR A 228 -1.78 -2.47 7.70
N LEU A 229 -2.27 -2.28 8.92
CA LEU A 229 -2.36 -3.29 9.97
C LEU A 229 -3.82 -3.47 10.36
N TYR A 230 -4.24 -4.71 10.52
CA TYR A 230 -5.60 -5.12 10.89
C TYR A 230 -5.53 -5.85 12.23
N ARG A 231 -6.20 -5.29 13.25
CA ARG A 231 -6.28 -5.82 14.61
C ARG A 231 -7.70 -6.28 14.93
N GLN A 232 -7.84 -7.48 15.48
CA GLN A 232 -9.14 -7.96 15.96
C GLN A 232 -9.45 -7.35 17.33
N ARG A 233 -10.53 -6.57 17.46
CA ARG A 233 -10.97 -5.96 18.74
C ARG A 233 -12.00 -6.80 19.48
N SER A 234 -12.89 -7.43 18.73
CA SER A 234 -13.89 -8.41 19.20
C SER A 234 -14.19 -9.37 18.05
N HIS A 235 -15.06 -10.37 18.23
CA HIS A 235 -15.42 -11.30 17.15
C HIS A 235 -15.94 -10.61 15.86
N GLU A 236 -16.54 -9.43 15.99
CA GLU A 236 -17.23 -8.73 14.89
C GLU A 236 -16.63 -7.36 14.57
N VAL A 237 -15.48 -6.99 15.16
CA VAL A 237 -14.88 -5.67 14.94
C VAL A 237 -13.39 -5.79 14.61
N VAL A 238 -13.02 -5.22 13.47
CA VAL A 238 -11.63 -5.05 13.03
C VAL A 238 -11.24 -3.59 13.17
N GLU A 239 -10.15 -3.33 13.87
CA GLU A 239 -9.46 -2.05 13.87
C GLU A 239 -8.45 -2.04 12.72
N VAL A 240 -8.42 -0.96 11.96
CA VAL A 240 -7.46 -0.70 10.89
C VAL A 240 -6.54 0.43 11.34
N PHE A 241 -5.24 0.20 11.27
CA PHE A 241 -4.21 1.23 11.38
C PHE A 241 -3.47 1.34 10.06
N MET A 242 -3.41 2.53 9.47
CA MET A 242 -2.67 2.80 8.26
C MET A 242 -1.61 3.85 8.53
N LEU A 243 -0.40 3.58 8.04
CA LEU A 243 0.69 4.53 7.98
C LEU A 243 1.22 4.55 6.55
N GLY A 244 1.31 5.73 5.92
CA GLY A 244 1.74 5.76 4.53
C GLY A 244 2.17 7.13 4.00
N ASN A 245 3.00 7.11 2.98
CA ASN A 245 3.45 8.28 2.24
C ASN A 245 2.64 8.31 0.94
N LEU A 246 1.73 9.27 0.85
CA LEU A 246 0.84 9.41 -0.31
C LEU A 246 0.59 10.88 -0.59
N ASP A 247 0.71 11.27 -1.86
CA ASP A 247 0.23 12.58 -2.29
C ASP A 247 -1.29 12.56 -2.46
N ILE A 248 -1.99 13.09 -1.47
CA ILE A 248 -3.46 13.18 -1.42
C ILE A 248 -4.00 14.34 -2.27
N SER A 249 -3.13 15.14 -2.90
CA SER A 249 -3.53 16.27 -3.75
C SER A 249 -4.32 15.74 -4.96
N GLY A 250 -5.63 15.59 -4.77
CA GLY A 250 -6.57 15.03 -5.76
C GLY A 250 -6.86 13.54 -5.65
N MET A 251 -6.57 12.85 -4.53
CA MET A 251 -6.90 11.43 -4.33
C MET A 251 -7.81 11.23 -3.11
N VAL A 252 -9.09 10.91 -3.32
CA VAL A 252 -9.98 10.49 -2.22
C VAL A 252 -9.63 9.04 -1.87
N ILE A 253 -8.94 8.83 -0.73
CA ILE A 253 -8.80 7.48 -0.17
C ILE A 253 -10.03 7.22 0.70
N LYS A 254 -10.87 6.29 0.27
CA LYS A 254 -11.91 5.71 1.12
C LYS A 254 -11.33 4.46 1.80
N PRO A 255 -11.35 4.36 3.14
CA PRO A 255 -11.07 3.12 3.86
C PRO A 255 -11.80 1.91 3.24
N ILE A 256 -11.16 0.73 3.21
CA ILE A 256 -11.82 -0.55 2.86
C ILE A 256 -13.07 -0.76 3.73
N ALA A 257 -12.94 -0.40 5.01
CA ALA A 257 -13.99 -0.35 6.02
C ALA A 257 -15.27 0.37 5.55
N ASP A 258 -15.14 1.49 4.82
CA ASP A 258 -16.27 2.31 4.39
C ASP A 258 -17.03 1.69 3.21
N LYS A 259 -16.46 0.65 2.57
CA LYS A 259 -17.02 -0.01 1.40
C LYS A 259 -17.58 -1.41 1.69
N LEU A 260 -17.43 -1.92 2.91
CA LEU A 260 -18.06 -3.17 3.33
C LEU A 260 -19.56 -2.93 3.60
N PRO A 261 -20.47 -3.78 3.10
CA PRO A 261 -21.89 -3.66 3.41
C PRO A 261 -22.12 -3.81 4.91
N ARG A 262 -22.97 -2.94 5.48
CA ARG A 262 -23.44 -2.99 6.87
C ARG A 262 -24.36 -4.19 7.09
#